data_AF-A0A2V1IN95-F1
#
_entry.id   AF-A0A2V1IN95-F1
#
_cell.length_a   1.000
_cell.length_b   1.000
_cell.length_c   1.000
_cell.angle_alpha   90.00
_cell.angle_beta   90.00
_cell.angle_gamma   90.00
#
_symmetry.space_group_name_H-M   'P 1'
#
loop_
_entity.id
_entity.type
_entity.pdbx_description
1 polymer ?
#
loop_
_entity_poly.entity_id
_entity_poly.type
_entity_poly.pdbx_seq_one_letter_code
_entity_poly.pdbx_strand_id
1 'polypeptide(L)'
;MGDVNVSNSLESYVNYINYSLRDEYCRRRSEGERAETVIASLITLPPPADTDVISQELLPFTSDARSWTEALSPLRGREVFYANFERMAHCLIPWIRSSSQSAVIISENEIDYQHIGLPPEMTAVRFHDLRMRLYRNDFIEKYFPVFYSFCNTVKLVDSIIEPPRFSCICGCQVIGKIWAEICAARGGDTVCYQHGWPAFMHAGFVDMPYTRMITWGDEFNRLWRSYNPQMEC
;
A
#
# COMPACT_ATOMS: atom_id res chain seq x y z
N MET A 1 -5.24 15.93 -13.09
CA MET A 1 -4.69 14.76 -12.38
C MET A 1 -3.30 14.52 -12.93
N GLY A 2 -2.29 14.37 -12.06
CA GLY A 2 -0.88 14.28 -12.47
C GLY A 2 -0.33 12.86 -12.47
N ASP A 3 0.87 12.70 -13.01
CA ASP A 3 1.65 11.47 -13.02
C ASP A 3 1.78 10.86 -11.61
N VAL A 4 1.55 9.54 -11.48
CA VAL A 4 1.73 8.82 -10.21
C VAL A 4 3.09 8.16 -10.22
N ASN A 5 3.94 8.51 -9.23
CA ASN A 5 5.19 7.82 -8.96
C ASN A 5 4.92 6.70 -7.94
N VAL A 6 5.29 5.46 -8.29
CA VAL A 6 5.12 4.27 -7.43
C VAL A 6 6.45 3.64 -6.99
N SER A 7 7.54 4.41 -7.00
CA SER A 7 8.89 3.92 -6.72
C SER A 7 9.02 3.34 -5.30
N ASN A 8 8.37 3.91 -4.28
CA ASN A 8 8.47 3.39 -2.90
C ASN A 8 7.78 2.03 -2.77
N SER A 9 6.63 1.88 -3.44
CA SER A 9 5.93 0.61 -3.52
C SER A 9 6.71 -0.44 -4.30
N LEU A 10 7.34 -0.05 -5.41
CA LEU A 10 8.15 -0.94 -6.23
C LEU A 10 9.40 -1.41 -5.48
N GLU A 11 10.10 -0.51 -4.77
CA GLU A 11 11.25 -0.89 -3.94
C GLU A 11 10.82 -1.87 -2.84
N SER A 12 9.69 -1.61 -2.18
CA SER A 12 9.15 -2.54 -1.17
C SER A 12 8.82 -3.90 -1.79
N TYR A 13 8.16 -3.89 -2.95
CA TYR A 13 7.82 -5.11 -3.70
C TYR A 13 9.08 -5.90 -4.08
N VAL A 14 10.10 -5.25 -4.63
CA VAL A 14 11.39 -5.85 -4.98
C VAL A 14 12.05 -6.45 -3.73
N ASN A 15 12.05 -5.74 -2.60
CA ASN A 15 12.59 -6.27 -1.35
C ASN A 15 11.81 -7.50 -0.85
N TYR A 16 10.48 -7.51 -0.98
CA TYR A 16 9.64 -8.63 -0.56
C TYR A 16 9.71 -9.83 -1.51
N ILE A 17 9.64 -9.67 -2.82
CA ILE A 17 9.79 -10.83 -3.74
C ILE A 17 11.18 -11.46 -3.65
N ASN A 18 12.16 -10.65 -3.27
CA ASN A 18 13.47 -11.10 -2.90
C ASN A 18 13.56 -11.43 -1.41
N TYR A 19 12.51 -12.01 -0.79
CA TYR A 19 12.58 -12.58 0.56
C TYR A 19 13.71 -13.60 0.70
N SER A 20 14.20 -14.19 -0.40
CA SER A 20 15.48 -14.91 -0.45
C SER A 20 16.68 -14.05 -0.03
N LEU A 21 16.73 -12.77 -0.38
CA LEU A 21 17.67 -11.78 0.17
C LEU A 21 17.37 -11.46 1.64
N ARG A 22 16.12 -11.51 2.12
CA ARG A 22 15.83 -11.39 3.57
C ARG A 22 16.35 -12.61 4.32
N ASP A 23 16.07 -13.81 3.86
CA ASP A 23 16.52 -15.04 4.52
C ASP A 23 18.04 -15.14 4.47
N GLU A 24 18.65 -14.74 3.35
CA GLU A 24 20.10 -14.59 3.20
C GLU A 24 20.65 -13.47 4.10
N TYR A 25 19.94 -12.34 4.23
CA TYR A 25 20.29 -11.27 5.15
C TYR A 25 20.25 -11.77 6.59
N CYS A 26 19.17 -12.39 7.02
CA CYS A 26 18.99 -12.96 8.34
C CYS A 26 20.05 -14.03 8.64
N ARG A 27 20.34 -14.91 7.66
CA ARG A 27 21.39 -15.93 7.77
C ARG A 27 22.76 -15.30 7.98
N ARG A 28 23.17 -14.37 7.10
CA ARG A 28 24.49 -13.70 7.18
C ARG A 28 24.62 -12.80 8.41
N ARG A 29 23.54 -12.16 8.84
CA ARG A 29 23.48 -11.43 10.11
C ARG A 29 23.64 -12.36 11.31
N SER A 30 23.03 -13.55 11.27
CA SER A 30 23.20 -14.56 12.33
C SER A 30 24.61 -15.16 12.35
N GLU A 31 25.35 -15.06 11.23
CA GLU A 31 26.75 -15.45 11.10
C GLU A 31 27.74 -14.33 11.50
N GLY A 32 27.23 -13.18 11.94
CA GLY A 32 28.02 -12.08 12.51
C GLY A 32 28.44 -11.00 11.51
N GLU A 33 28.00 -11.06 10.25
CA GLU A 33 28.31 -10.02 9.26
C GLU A 33 27.58 -8.71 9.56
N ARG A 34 28.21 -7.56 9.32
CA ARG A 34 27.61 -6.24 9.54
C ARG A 34 26.48 -5.97 8.55
N ALA A 35 25.41 -5.31 9.01
CA ALA A 35 24.22 -5.03 8.21
C ALA A 35 24.56 -4.25 6.93
N GLU A 36 25.41 -3.23 7.05
CA GLU A 36 25.88 -2.41 5.92
C GLU A 36 26.53 -3.26 4.80
N THR A 37 27.32 -4.27 5.18
CA THR A 37 28.03 -5.16 4.24
C THR A 37 27.07 -6.10 3.52
N VAL A 38 26.11 -6.67 4.27
CA VAL A 38 25.14 -7.60 3.71
C VAL A 38 24.20 -6.83 2.76
N ILE A 39 23.69 -5.66 3.16
CA ILE A 39 22.83 -4.80 2.33
C ILE A 39 23.54 -4.41 1.02
N ALA A 40 24.80 -3.93 1.08
CA ALA A 40 25.56 -3.54 -0.12
C ALA A 40 25.78 -4.70 -1.11
N SER A 41 25.78 -5.94 -0.64
CA SER A 41 25.95 -7.13 -1.48
C SER A 41 24.65 -7.72 -2.03
N LEU A 42 23.50 -7.41 -1.41
CA LEU A 42 22.18 -7.89 -1.83
C LEU A 42 21.50 -6.94 -2.82
N ILE A 43 21.91 -5.66 -2.85
CA ILE A 43 21.44 -4.66 -3.82
C ILE A 43 22.26 -4.80 -5.11
N THR A 44 21.89 -5.75 -5.96
CA THR A 44 22.31 -5.79 -7.38
C THR A 44 21.15 -5.51 -8.32
N LEU A 45 20.20 -4.68 -7.89
CA LEU A 45 19.24 -4.06 -8.79
C LEU A 45 19.52 -2.57 -8.79
N PRO A 46 19.87 -1.97 -9.94
CA PRO A 46 19.96 -0.52 -10.01
C PRO A 46 18.59 0.06 -9.60
N PRO A 47 18.57 1.12 -8.78
CA PRO A 47 17.32 1.80 -8.47
C PRO A 47 16.67 2.21 -9.81
N PRO A 48 15.34 2.10 -9.93
CA PRO A 48 14.66 2.62 -11.12
C PRO A 48 15.01 4.10 -11.29
N ALA A 49 15.59 4.45 -12.44
CA ALA A 49 15.92 5.83 -12.78
C ALA A 49 14.64 6.64 -13.00
N ASP A 50 14.68 7.95 -12.73
CA ASP A 50 13.66 9.03 -12.73
C ASP A 50 12.57 9.06 -13.85
N THR A 51 12.03 7.92 -14.27
CA THR A 51 11.16 7.77 -15.44
C THR A 51 9.97 6.84 -15.21
N ASP A 52 9.77 6.31 -14.00
CA ASP A 52 8.62 5.48 -13.65
C ASP A 52 7.37 6.30 -13.32
N VAL A 53 6.93 7.06 -14.30
CA VAL A 53 5.63 7.71 -14.30
C VAL A 53 4.59 6.70 -14.78
N ILE A 54 3.57 6.44 -13.97
CA ILE A 54 2.34 5.82 -14.46
C ILE A 54 1.64 6.85 -15.36
N SER A 55 1.79 6.70 -16.68
CA SER A 55 1.04 7.50 -17.65
C SER A 55 -0.45 7.24 -17.50
N GLN A 56 -1.25 8.30 -17.35
CA GLN A 56 -2.69 8.24 -17.09
C GLN A 56 -3.56 7.90 -18.31
N GLU A 57 -2.99 7.57 -19.47
CA GLU A 57 -3.79 7.20 -20.63
C GLU A 57 -4.53 5.89 -20.38
N LEU A 58 -5.80 6.01 -19.97
CA LEU A 58 -6.73 4.90 -19.83
C LEU A 58 -6.87 4.20 -21.18
N LEU A 59 -6.40 2.95 -21.26
CA LEU A 59 -6.76 2.07 -22.35
C LEU A 59 -8.30 1.93 -22.43
N PRO A 60 -8.88 1.65 -23.61
CA PRO A 60 -10.31 1.48 -23.76
C PRO A 60 -10.86 0.52 -22.70
N PHE A 61 -11.87 0.96 -21.94
CA PHE A 61 -12.46 0.17 -20.86
C PHE A 61 -12.86 -1.22 -21.37
N THR A 62 -12.24 -2.26 -20.81
CA THR A 62 -12.68 -3.64 -21.04
C THR A 62 -14.06 -3.87 -20.41
N SER A 63 -14.77 -4.94 -20.81
CA SER A 63 -16.06 -5.32 -20.19
C SER A 63 -15.94 -5.46 -18.67
N ASP A 64 -14.81 -5.98 -18.20
CA ASP A 64 -14.55 -6.21 -16.77
C ASP A 64 -14.45 -4.89 -16.00
N ALA A 65 -13.77 -3.89 -16.59
CA ALA A 65 -13.67 -2.54 -16.03
C ALA A 65 -15.04 -1.90 -15.81
N ARG A 66 -16.00 -2.13 -16.73
CA ARG A 66 -17.36 -1.61 -16.63
C ARG A 66 -18.13 -2.24 -15.47
N SER A 67 -18.07 -3.56 -15.32
CA SER A 67 -18.73 -4.27 -14.21
C SER A 67 -18.22 -3.79 -12.85
N TRP A 68 -16.91 -3.58 -12.70
CA TRP A 68 -16.33 -3.02 -11.49
C TRP A 68 -16.74 -1.57 -11.25
N THR A 69 -16.79 -0.77 -12.32
CA THR A 69 -17.27 0.61 -12.24
C THR A 69 -18.70 0.67 -11.73
N GLU A 70 -19.61 -0.14 -12.28
CA GLU A 70 -21.00 -0.20 -11.84
C GLU A 70 -21.13 -0.67 -10.38
N ALA A 71 -20.41 -1.73 -10.00
CA ALA A 71 -20.46 -2.29 -8.66
C ALA A 71 -19.90 -1.35 -7.57
N LEU A 72 -18.84 -0.59 -7.88
CA LEU A 72 -18.14 0.26 -6.92
C LEU A 72 -18.59 1.73 -6.95
N SER A 73 -19.29 2.18 -8.00
CA SER A 73 -19.79 3.57 -8.09
C SER A 73 -20.64 4.03 -6.90
N PRO A 74 -21.49 3.19 -6.27
CA PRO A 74 -22.21 3.57 -5.05
C PRO A 74 -21.31 3.91 -3.85
N LEU A 75 -20.02 3.56 -3.93
CA LEU A 75 -19.02 3.82 -2.90
C LEU A 75 -18.25 5.12 -3.11
N ARG A 76 -18.55 5.89 -4.16
CA ARG A 76 -17.84 7.12 -4.50
C ARG A 76 -17.84 8.12 -3.33
N GLY A 77 -16.68 8.72 -3.06
CA GLY A 77 -16.45 9.70 -2.01
C GLY A 77 -16.32 9.12 -0.60
N ARG A 78 -16.39 7.79 -0.42
CA ARG A 78 -16.25 7.15 0.89
C ARG A 78 -14.79 7.01 1.30
N GLU A 79 -14.51 7.10 2.60
CA GLU A 79 -13.18 6.76 3.14
C GLU A 79 -12.86 5.28 2.90
N VAL A 80 -11.59 4.98 2.59
CA VAL A 80 -11.10 3.62 2.37
C VAL A 80 -10.14 3.22 3.49
N PHE A 81 -10.37 2.05 4.05
CA PHE A 81 -9.53 1.38 5.04
C PHE A 81 -8.96 0.10 4.44
N TYR A 82 -7.64 -0.08 4.47
CA TYR A 82 -6.99 -1.31 4.02
C TYR A 82 -6.50 -2.15 5.20
N ALA A 83 -6.88 -3.43 5.19
CA ALA A 83 -6.44 -4.44 6.14
C ALA A 83 -6.25 -5.78 5.42
N ASN A 84 -5.04 -6.33 5.46
CA ASN A 84 -4.75 -7.58 4.76
C ASN A 84 -5.21 -8.83 5.53
N PHE A 85 -5.40 -8.73 6.84
CA PHE A 85 -5.81 -9.85 7.69
C PHE A 85 -6.80 -9.38 8.75
N GLU A 86 -7.56 -10.33 9.30
CA GLU A 86 -8.59 -10.08 10.31
C GLU A 86 -8.07 -9.29 11.52
N ARG A 87 -6.88 -9.62 12.02
CA ARG A 87 -6.25 -8.87 13.12
C ARG A 87 -6.06 -7.39 12.79
N MET A 88 -5.67 -7.06 11.55
CA MET A 88 -5.51 -5.68 11.11
C MET A 88 -6.89 -5.00 11.00
N ALA A 89 -7.88 -5.71 10.44
CA ALA A 89 -9.24 -5.19 10.34
C ALA A 89 -9.85 -4.91 11.72
N HIS A 90 -9.69 -5.83 12.67
CA HIS A 90 -10.13 -5.67 14.05
C HIS A 90 -9.51 -4.43 14.70
N CYS A 91 -8.21 -4.19 14.49
CA CYS A 91 -7.56 -3.00 15.02
C CYS A 91 -8.12 -1.72 14.37
N LEU A 92 -8.56 -1.74 13.11
CA LEU A 92 -9.14 -0.57 12.45
C LEU A 92 -10.54 -0.17 12.97
N ILE A 93 -11.25 -1.08 13.64
CA ILE A 93 -12.67 -0.89 14.04
C ILE A 93 -12.92 0.40 14.85
N PRO A 94 -12.11 0.76 15.87
CA PRO A 94 -12.36 1.98 16.63
C PRO A 94 -12.32 3.24 15.76
N TRP A 95 -11.37 3.32 14.82
CA TRP A 95 -11.24 4.45 13.91
C TRP A 95 -12.34 4.47 12.86
N ILE A 96 -12.67 3.29 12.34
CA ILE A 96 -13.82 3.08 11.45
C ILE A 96 -15.11 3.62 12.10
N ARG A 97 -15.41 3.24 13.36
CA ARG A 97 -16.62 3.66 14.07
C ARG A 97 -16.65 5.16 14.36
N SER A 98 -15.49 5.79 14.46
CA SER A 98 -15.37 7.24 14.62
C SER A 98 -15.53 8.01 13.31
N SER A 99 -15.43 7.33 12.16
CA SER A 99 -15.68 7.94 10.86
C SER A 99 -17.18 8.17 10.70
N SER A 100 -17.56 9.41 10.36
CA SER A 100 -18.95 9.83 10.17
C SER A 100 -19.55 9.39 8.84
N GLN A 101 -18.85 8.55 8.05
CA GLN A 101 -19.25 8.10 6.73
C GLN A 101 -19.25 6.58 6.63
N SER A 102 -20.15 6.05 5.79
CA SER A 102 -20.11 4.67 5.32
C SER A 102 -18.73 4.42 4.68
N ALA A 103 -17.85 3.73 5.40
CA ALA A 103 -16.48 3.49 4.95
C ALA A 103 -16.35 2.16 4.21
N VAL A 104 -15.33 2.04 3.37
CA VAL A 104 -15.02 0.82 2.63
C VAL A 104 -13.82 0.15 3.28
N ILE A 105 -13.93 -1.13 3.62
CA ILE A 105 -12.78 -1.94 4.01
C ILE A 105 -12.33 -2.81 2.85
N ILE A 106 -11.05 -2.74 2.52
CA ILE A 106 -10.44 -3.44 1.40
C ILE A 106 -9.41 -4.44 1.93
N SER A 107 -9.54 -5.69 1.51
CA SER A 107 -8.64 -6.79 1.91
C SER A 107 -8.31 -7.69 0.72
N GLU A 108 -7.08 -8.19 0.66
CA GLU A 108 -6.70 -9.22 -0.33
C GLU A 108 -7.20 -10.59 0.13
N ASN A 109 -7.06 -10.88 1.43
CA ASN A 109 -7.55 -12.11 2.03
C ASN A 109 -9.03 -12.01 2.39
N GLU A 110 -9.65 -13.18 2.51
CA GLU A 110 -10.96 -13.31 3.13
C GLU A 110 -10.85 -12.93 4.62
N ILE A 111 -11.78 -12.09 5.06
CA ILE A 111 -11.90 -11.64 6.44
C ILE A 111 -13.36 -11.87 6.85
N ASP A 112 -13.57 -12.55 7.97
CA ASP A 112 -14.89 -12.69 8.54
C ASP A 112 -15.29 -11.37 9.23
N TYR A 113 -15.87 -10.48 8.44
CA TYR A 113 -16.31 -9.17 8.90
C TYR A 113 -17.44 -9.26 9.94
N GLN A 114 -18.20 -10.36 9.97
CA GLN A 114 -19.22 -10.59 10.98
C GLN A 114 -18.59 -10.93 12.32
N HIS A 115 -17.57 -11.80 12.32
CA HIS A 115 -16.84 -12.17 13.52
C HIS A 115 -16.19 -10.97 14.21
N ILE A 116 -15.58 -10.06 13.45
CA ILE A 116 -14.94 -8.87 14.02
C ILE A 116 -15.93 -7.77 14.42
N GLY A 117 -17.21 -7.89 14.07
CA GLY A 117 -18.22 -6.88 14.40
C GLY A 117 -18.09 -5.60 13.57
N LEU A 118 -17.88 -5.76 12.26
CA LEU A 118 -17.89 -4.66 11.30
C LEU A 118 -19.26 -3.95 11.32
N PRO A 119 -19.30 -2.61 11.37
CA PRO A 119 -20.57 -1.89 11.37
C PRO A 119 -21.41 -2.15 10.09
N PRO A 120 -22.74 -2.28 10.19
CA PRO A 120 -23.62 -2.58 9.03
C PRO A 120 -23.56 -1.56 7.89
N GLU A 121 -23.23 -0.32 8.18
CA GLU A 121 -23.10 0.79 7.23
C GLU A 121 -21.83 0.71 6.37
N MET A 122 -20.90 -0.19 6.72
CA MET A 122 -19.68 -0.39 5.95
C MET A 122 -19.88 -1.34 4.77
N THR A 123 -19.04 -1.15 3.77
CA THR A 123 -18.93 -2.09 2.66
C THR A 123 -17.58 -2.76 2.69
N ALA A 124 -17.57 -4.08 2.84
CA ALA A 124 -16.38 -4.88 2.65
C ALA A 124 -16.19 -5.21 1.17
N VAL A 125 -15.02 -4.87 0.62
CA VAL A 125 -14.65 -5.17 -0.75
C VAL A 125 -13.40 -6.04 -0.72
N ARG A 126 -13.55 -7.29 -1.18
CA ARG A 126 -12.41 -8.17 -1.34
C ARG A 126 -11.68 -7.81 -2.63
N PHE A 127 -10.45 -7.37 -2.50
CA PHE A 127 -9.54 -7.06 -3.58
C PHE A 127 -8.95 -8.35 -4.15
N HIS A 128 -8.99 -8.48 -5.48
CA HIS A 128 -8.26 -9.52 -6.21
C HIS A 128 -7.53 -8.86 -7.36
N ASP A 129 -6.37 -9.38 -7.71
CA ASP A 129 -5.68 -8.96 -8.93
C ASP A 129 -6.58 -9.21 -10.15
N LEU A 130 -7.02 -8.11 -10.79
CA LEU A 130 -7.92 -8.18 -11.94
C LEU A 130 -7.17 -8.40 -13.25
N ARG A 131 -5.82 -8.45 -13.22
CA ARG A 131 -4.97 -8.59 -14.43
C ARG A 131 -5.27 -7.55 -15.50
N MET A 132 -5.66 -6.37 -15.03
CA MET A 132 -6.05 -5.26 -15.89
C MET A 132 -4.84 -4.48 -16.37
N ARG A 133 -4.98 -3.93 -17.58
CA ARG A 133 -4.01 -3.02 -18.20
C ARG A 133 -4.73 -1.72 -18.49
N LEU A 134 -4.71 -0.82 -17.53
CA LEU A 134 -5.33 0.50 -17.64
C LEU A 134 -4.30 1.59 -17.95
N TYR A 135 -3.06 1.41 -17.49
CA TYR A 135 -1.97 2.39 -17.64
C TYR A 135 -0.75 1.79 -18.33
N ARG A 136 0.07 2.62 -18.97
CA ARG A 136 1.30 2.16 -19.62
C ARG A 136 2.53 2.47 -18.77
N ASN A 137 3.27 1.42 -18.44
CA ASN A 137 4.66 1.51 -18.01
C ASN A 137 5.36 0.25 -18.53
N ASP A 138 6.04 0.38 -19.67
CA ASP A 138 6.68 -0.74 -20.37
C ASP A 138 7.77 -1.41 -19.53
N PHE A 139 8.44 -0.66 -18.65
CA PHE A 139 9.47 -1.19 -17.77
C PHE A 139 8.87 -2.09 -16.68
N ILE A 140 7.93 -1.56 -15.90
CA ILE A 140 7.28 -2.32 -14.82
C ILE A 140 6.47 -3.48 -15.41
N GLU A 141 5.78 -3.28 -16.54
CA GLU A 141 5.06 -4.37 -17.21
C GLU A 141 6.01 -5.51 -17.60
N LYS A 142 7.18 -5.19 -18.16
CA LYS A 142 8.15 -6.19 -18.62
C LYS A 142 8.88 -6.90 -17.49
N TYR A 143 9.32 -6.17 -16.46
CA TYR A 143 10.20 -6.69 -15.42
C TYR A 143 9.47 -7.07 -14.13
N PHE A 144 8.31 -6.46 -13.85
CA PHE A 144 7.52 -6.66 -12.63
C PHE A 144 6.02 -6.83 -12.92
N PRO A 145 5.62 -7.81 -13.74
CA PRO A 145 4.25 -7.92 -14.28
C PRO A 145 3.17 -8.05 -13.20
N VAL A 146 3.45 -8.71 -12.08
CA VAL A 146 2.51 -8.85 -10.96
C VAL A 146 2.31 -7.52 -10.23
N PHE A 147 3.40 -6.80 -9.95
CA PHE A 147 3.32 -5.46 -9.35
C PHE A 147 2.60 -4.47 -10.28
N TYR A 148 2.91 -4.51 -11.57
CA TYR A 148 2.19 -3.74 -12.59
C TYR A 148 0.68 -4.02 -12.53
N SER A 149 0.29 -5.30 -12.39
CA SER A 149 -1.10 -5.70 -12.27
C SER A 149 -1.80 -5.15 -11.02
N PHE A 150 -1.11 -5.16 -9.88
CA PHE A 150 -1.59 -4.54 -8.65
C PHE A 150 -1.76 -3.04 -8.79
N CYS A 151 -0.80 -2.34 -9.40
CA CYS A 151 -0.91 -0.90 -9.65
C CYS A 151 -2.16 -0.57 -10.46
N ASN A 152 -2.41 -1.31 -11.55
CA ASN A 152 -3.58 -1.11 -12.39
C ASN A 152 -4.89 -1.38 -11.64
N THR A 153 -4.95 -2.45 -10.85
CA THR A 153 -6.14 -2.81 -10.09
C THR A 153 -6.45 -1.77 -9.02
N VAL A 154 -5.46 -1.39 -8.20
CA VAL A 154 -5.63 -0.39 -7.14
C VAL A 154 -6.05 0.95 -7.73
N LYS A 155 -5.43 1.36 -8.84
CA LYS A 155 -5.74 2.62 -9.48
C LYS A 155 -7.15 2.63 -10.08
N LEU A 156 -7.64 1.53 -10.63
CA LEU A 156 -9.05 1.43 -11.05
C LEU A 156 -9.98 1.70 -9.88
N VAL A 157 -9.79 0.95 -8.78
CA VAL A 157 -10.67 1.03 -7.63
C VAL A 157 -10.62 2.44 -7.00
N ASP A 158 -9.42 3.02 -6.84
CA ASP A 158 -9.28 4.40 -6.37
C ASP A 158 -9.94 5.41 -7.32
N SER A 159 -9.89 5.21 -8.63
CA SER A 159 -10.55 6.10 -9.60
C SER A 159 -12.08 6.02 -9.61
N ILE A 160 -12.65 4.89 -9.17
CA ILE A 160 -14.10 4.72 -9.07
C ILE A 160 -14.60 5.25 -7.72
N ILE A 161 -13.90 4.88 -6.63
CA ILE A 161 -14.28 5.26 -5.27
C ILE A 161 -13.90 6.72 -4.98
N GLU A 162 -12.81 7.23 -5.54
CA GLU A 162 -12.25 8.57 -5.28
C GLU A 162 -12.22 8.91 -3.78
N PRO A 163 -11.61 8.05 -2.93
CA PRO A 163 -11.65 8.26 -1.49
C PRO A 163 -11.02 9.61 -1.11
N PRO A 164 -11.67 10.41 -0.26
CA PRO A 164 -11.06 11.63 0.29
C PRO A 164 -9.91 11.28 1.25
N ARG A 165 -9.95 10.07 1.82
CA ARG A 165 -8.92 9.53 2.70
C ARG A 165 -8.72 8.03 2.48
N PHE A 166 -7.46 7.63 2.41
CA PHE A 166 -7.01 6.25 2.51
C PHE A 166 -6.34 6.04 3.88
N SER A 167 -6.71 4.96 4.57
CA SER A 167 -6.16 4.56 5.85
C SER A 167 -5.69 3.11 5.83
N CYS A 168 -4.56 2.79 6.45
CA CYS A 168 -4.13 1.39 6.60
C CYS A 168 -3.57 1.10 7.99
N ILE A 169 -3.50 -0.18 8.36
CA ILE A 169 -2.66 -0.63 9.47
C ILE A 169 -1.37 -1.25 8.94
N CYS A 170 -0.26 -1.03 9.65
CA CYS A 170 1.07 -1.57 9.31
C CYS A 170 1.46 -1.29 7.85
N GLY A 171 1.75 -0.02 7.54
CA GLY A 171 1.94 0.52 6.19
C GLY A 171 3.15 0.01 5.39
N CYS A 172 3.84 -1.02 5.85
CA CYS A 172 4.90 -1.64 5.03
C CYS A 172 4.38 -2.50 3.90
N GLN A 173 3.09 -2.87 3.91
CA GLN A 173 2.47 -3.72 2.88
C GLN A 173 2.45 -3.03 1.50
N VAL A 174 2.85 -3.77 0.46
CA VAL A 174 2.96 -3.25 -0.93
C VAL A 174 1.65 -2.63 -1.40
N ILE A 175 0.52 -3.33 -1.28
CA ILE A 175 -0.78 -2.83 -1.73
C ILE A 175 -1.16 -1.54 -1.00
N GLY A 176 -0.91 -1.47 0.30
CA GLY A 176 -1.17 -0.29 1.10
C GLY A 176 -0.31 0.91 0.69
N LYS A 177 0.93 0.69 0.23
CA LYS A 177 1.79 1.75 -0.30
C LYS A 177 1.33 2.23 -1.68
N ILE A 178 0.99 1.30 -2.58
CA ILE A 178 0.48 1.62 -3.93
C ILE A 178 -0.76 2.52 -3.80
N TRP A 179 -1.68 2.16 -2.92
CA TRP A 179 -2.90 2.93 -2.69
C TRP A 179 -2.62 4.33 -2.16
N ALA A 180 -1.70 4.44 -1.20
CA ALA A 180 -1.32 5.72 -0.63
C ALA A 180 -0.67 6.64 -1.68
N GLU A 181 0.22 6.13 -2.53
CA GLU A 181 0.81 6.92 -3.64
C GLU A 181 -0.27 7.42 -4.61
N ILE A 182 -1.20 6.55 -4.98
CA ILE A 182 -2.30 6.87 -5.89
C ILE A 182 -3.26 7.91 -5.29
N CYS A 183 -3.66 7.71 -4.03
CA CYS A 183 -4.57 8.60 -3.32
C CYS A 183 -3.94 9.98 -3.11
N ALA A 184 -2.66 10.02 -2.67
CA ALA A 184 -1.91 11.26 -2.47
C ALA A 184 -1.72 12.03 -3.78
N ALA A 185 -1.41 11.34 -4.89
CA ALA A 185 -1.29 11.97 -6.22
C ALA A 185 -2.61 12.58 -6.73
N ARG A 186 -3.76 12.11 -6.23
CA ARG A 186 -5.09 12.70 -6.47
C ARG A 186 -5.41 13.86 -5.51
N GLY A 187 -4.58 14.10 -4.49
CA GLY A 187 -4.80 15.11 -3.45
C GLY A 187 -5.62 14.63 -2.26
N GLY A 188 -5.79 13.31 -2.10
CA GLY A 188 -6.44 12.73 -0.92
C GLY A 188 -5.50 12.57 0.27
N ASP A 189 -6.08 12.47 1.47
CA ASP A 189 -5.35 12.20 2.71
C ASP A 189 -4.89 10.73 2.76
N THR A 190 -3.69 10.47 3.27
CA THR A 190 -3.20 9.09 3.49
C THR A 190 -2.66 8.90 4.91
N VAL A 191 -3.28 7.99 5.67
CA VAL A 191 -2.99 7.78 7.09
C VAL A 191 -2.55 6.34 7.35
N CYS A 192 -1.38 6.17 7.95
CA CYS A 192 -0.90 4.87 8.41
C CYS A 192 -1.00 4.74 9.93
N TYR A 193 -1.72 3.73 10.40
CA TYR A 193 -1.79 3.36 11.82
C TYR A 193 -0.77 2.26 12.10
N GLN A 194 0.30 2.60 12.82
CA GLN A 194 1.35 1.65 13.15
C GLN A 194 0.98 0.88 14.41
N HIS A 195 0.47 -0.35 14.27
CA HIS A 195 0.04 -1.16 15.42
C HIS A 195 1.06 -2.24 15.85
N GLY A 196 2.26 -2.24 15.27
CA GLY A 196 3.32 -3.19 15.59
C GLY A 196 4.67 -2.52 15.77
N TRP A 197 5.48 -3.04 16.68
CA TRP A 197 6.89 -2.67 16.78
C TRP A 197 7.66 -3.45 15.70
N PRO A 198 8.25 -2.78 14.69
CA PRO A 198 9.22 -3.47 13.87
C PRO A 198 10.40 -3.86 14.78
N ALA A 199 10.68 -5.16 14.90
CA ALA A 199 11.89 -5.61 15.60
C ALA A 199 13.16 -4.98 15.00
N PHE A 200 13.08 -4.55 13.74
CA PHE A 200 14.06 -3.74 13.02
C PHE A 200 13.36 -2.94 11.90
N MET A 201 13.80 -1.71 11.65
CA MET A 201 13.34 -0.88 10.52
C MET A 201 13.93 -1.44 9.21
N HIS A 202 13.19 -2.32 8.54
CA HIS A 202 13.57 -2.84 7.23
C HIS A 202 13.15 -1.90 6.10
N ALA A 203 13.64 -2.15 4.88
CA ALA A 203 13.39 -1.28 3.71
C ALA A 203 11.91 -0.93 3.48
N GLY A 204 10.98 -1.89 3.69
CA GLY A 204 9.54 -1.62 3.66
C GLY A 204 9.01 -0.55 4.65
N PHE A 205 9.79 -0.11 5.63
CA PHE A 205 9.43 0.97 6.59
C PHE A 205 10.17 2.28 6.34
N VAL A 206 10.91 2.39 5.24
CA VAL A 206 11.62 3.60 4.81
C VAL A 206 10.79 4.31 3.74
N ASP A 207 10.86 5.64 3.73
CA ASP A 207 10.24 6.54 2.75
C ASP A 207 8.79 6.17 2.39
N MET A 208 7.98 5.82 3.39
CA MET A 208 6.64 5.36 3.08
C MET A 208 5.76 6.51 2.53
N PRO A 209 4.78 6.20 1.67
CA PRO A 209 4.05 7.22 0.91
C PRO A 209 2.83 7.79 1.66
N TYR A 210 2.87 7.81 3.00
CA TYR A 210 1.76 8.30 3.82
C TYR A 210 1.97 9.75 4.21
N THR A 211 0.90 10.56 4.20
CA THR A 211 0.93 11.95 4.67
C THR A 211 1.01 12.03 6.19
N ARG A 212 0.34 11.10 6.89
CA ARG A 212 0.27 11.06 8.35
C ARG A 212 0.51 9.65 8.86
N MET A 213 1.20 9.55 9.98
CA MET A 213 1.47 8.28 10.64
C MET A 213 1.13 8.37 12.13
N ILE A 214 0.26 7.46 12.58
CA ILE A 214 -0.17 7.38 13.98
C ILE A 214 0.60 6.25 14.64
N THR A 215 1.39 6.57 15.67
CA THR A 215 2.33 5.65 16.33
C THR A 215 2.15 5.61 17.86
N TRP A 216 3.09 4.95 18.56
CA TRP A 216 3.02 4.61 19.99
C TRP A 216 3.60 5.66 20.95
N GLY A 217 4.22 6.75 20.46
CA GLY A 217 4.76 7.81 21.31
C GLY A 217 6.04 8.48 20.78
N ASP A 218 6.54 9.45 21.53
CA ASP A 218 7.59 10.38 21.10
C ASP A 218 8.93 9.69 20.78
N GLU A 219 9.33 8.70 21.58
CA GLU A 219 10.58 7.95 21.39
C GLU A 219 10.54 7.13 20.10
N PHE A 220 9.39 6.50 19.82
CA PHE A 220 9.18 5.78 18.57
C PHE A 220 9.13 6.76 17.39
N ASN A 221 8.47 7.91 17.55
CA ASN A 221 8.42 8.97 16.54
C ASN A 221 9.82 9.50 16.17
N ARG A 222 10.76 9.60 17.13
CA ARG A 222 12.14 10.00 16.82
C ARG A 222 12.86 8.97 15.94
N LEU A 223 12.76 7.69 16.29
CA LEU A 223 13.30 6.62 15.44
C LEU A 223 12.63 6.63 14.08
N TRP A 224 11.31 6.85 14.04
CA TRP A 224 10.55 6.85 12.80
C TRP A 224 10.97 7.97 11.84
N ARG A 225 11.09 9.20 12.36
CA ARG A 225 11.45 10.40 11.59
C ARG A 225 12.85 10.30 10.95
N SER A 226 13.78 9.51 11.50
CA SER A 226 15.09 9.32 10.84
C SER A 226 15.01 8.51 9.55
N TYR A 227 13.93 7.74 9.34
CA TYR A 227 13.69 6.94 8.13
C TYR A 227 12.54 7.48 7.27
N ASN A 228 11.73 8.39 7.80
CA ASN A 228 10.56 8.96 7.12
C ASN A 228 10.40 10.45 7.47
N PRO A 229 11.36 11.32 7.12
CA PRO A 229 11.37 12.72 7.54
C PRO A 229 10.21 13.56 6.98
N GLN A 230 9.56 13.09 5.91
CA GLN A 230 8.45 13.75 5.23
C GLN A 230 7.09 13.59 5.92
N MET A 231 6.95 12.67 6.87
CA MET A 231 5.67 12.34 7.49
C MET A 231 5.36 13.18 8.72
N GLU A 232 4.10 13.57 8.88
CA GLU A 232 3.57 14.05 10.15
C GLU A 232 3.33 12.85 11.10
N CYS A 233 3.98 12.87 12.27
CA CYS A 233 3.89 11.86 13.32
C CYS A 233 3.61 12.50 14.68
#